data_AF-A0A285NZJ4-F1
#
_entry.id   AF-A0A285NZJ4-F1
#
_cell.length_a   1.000
_cell.length_b   1.000
_cell.length_c   1.000
_cell.angle_alpha   90.00
_cell.angle_beta   90.00
_cell.angle_gamma   90.00
#
_symmetry.space_group_name_H-M   'P 1'
#
loop_
_entity.id
_entity.type
_entity.pdbx_description
1 polymer ?
#
loop_
_entity_poly.entity_id
_entity_poly.type
_entity_poly.pdbx_seq_one_letter_code
_entity_poly.pdbx_strand_id
1 'polypeptide(L)'
;MKPLAAWIIGFAVSIYGTGQAMAAKQIMSPELLVNCTASAMEAGRGIELYKAWFDALDAYNRHQMPALSDNERHVYSLGRIDQRRNLISASAASPTSALRGYYEANCSSYTFR
;
A
#
# COMPACT_ATOMS: atom_id res chain seq x y z
N MET A 1 20.94 37.43 -52.33
CA MET A 1 21.45 38.51 -51.45
C MET A 1 21.61 37.94 -50.06
N LYS A 2 22.86 37.93 -49.55
CA LYS A 2 23.36 38.04 -48.16
C LYS A 2 22.69 37.24 -47.00
N PRO A 3 23.48 36.96 -45.94
CA PRO A 3 23.64 35.65 -45.31
C PRO A 3 22.93 35.62 -43.94
N LEU A 4 23.31 34.66 -43.07
CA LEU A 4 23.23 34.63 -41.57
C LEU A 4 22.84 33.21 -41.14
N ALA A 5 23.36 32.57 -40.10
CA ALA A 5 24.40 32.88 -39.13
C ALA A 5 24.79 31.56 -38.45
N ALA A 6 26.04 31.47 -38.01
CA ALA A 6 26.51 30.45 -37.07
C ALA A 6 25.84 30.62 -35.70
N TRP A 7 25.46 29.53 -35.02
CA TRP A 7 25.33 29.53 -33.57
C TRP A 7 25.80 28.20 -32.96
N ILE A 8 26.85 28.34 -32.17
CA ILE A 8 27.37 27.41 -31.18
C ILE A 8 26.31 27.19 -30.11
N ILE A 9 25.92 25.95 -29.83
CA ILE A 9 25.44 25.47 -28.53
C ILE A 9 25.79 23.99 -28.51
N GLY A 10 26.78 23.49 -27.77
CA GLY A 10 27.06 23.76 -26.37
C GLY A 10 26.95 22.41 -25.67
N PHE A 11 28.09 21.82 -25.29
CA PHE A 11 28.14 20.68 -24.38
C PHE A 11 27.43 21.10 -23.08
N ALA A 12 26.20 20.64 -22.88
CA ALA A 12 25.54 20.66 -21.58
C ALA A 12 25.87 19.34 -20.87
N VAL A 13 27.03 19.31 -20.21
CA VAL A 13 27.15 18.52 -18.98
C VAL A 13 26.49 19.35 -17.88
N SER A 14 25.85 18.65 -16.94
CA SER A 14 25.03 19.14 -15.81
C SER A 14 23.55 19.17 -16.20
N ILE A 15 22.64 18.60 -15.42
CA ILE A 15 22.61 18.52 -13.97
C ILE A 15 21.95 17.19 -13.62
N TYR A 16 22.36 16.61 -12.49
CA TYR A 16 21.62 15.66 -11.68
C TYR A 16 20.11 15.90 -11.74
N GLY A 17 19.46 15.33 -12.75
CA GLY A 17 18.10 14.88 -12.62
C GLY A 17 18.21 13.73 -11.66
N THR A 18 18.05 14.02 -10.37
CA THR A 18 17.44 13.07 -9.46
C THR A 18 16.12 12.68 -10.11
N GLY A 19 16.21 11.73 -11.04
CA GLY A 19 15.19 10.73 -11.22
C GLY A 19 15.10 10.12 -9.84
N GLN A 20 14.30 10.75 -8.98
CA GLN A 20 13.41 10.02 -8.13
C GLN A 20 12.78 9.03 -9.10
N ALA A 21 13.41 7.85 -9.21
CA ALA A 21 12.70 6.65 -9.55
C ALA A 21 11.52 6.74 -8.59
N MET A 22 10.38 7.23 -9.10
CA MET A 22 9.14 7.21 -8.37
C MET A 22 9.04 5.74 -8.02
N ALA A 23 9.34 5.42 -6.76
CA ALA A 23 9.42 4.06 -6.29
C ALA A 23 8.15 3.42 -6.80
N ALA A 24 8.29 2.52 -7.77
CA ALA A 24 7.15 1.98 -8.50
C ALA A 24 6.21 1.50 -7.41
N LYS A 25 5.04 2.15 -7.26
CA LYS A 25 4.13 1.91 -6.14
C LYS A 25 3.90 0.41 -6.13
N GLN A 26 4.50 -0.30 -5.17
CA GLN A 26 4.38 -1.74 -5.11
C GLN A 26 2.91 -2.02 -4.80
N ILE A 27 2.23 -2.67 -5.73
CA ILE A 27 0.86 -3.15 -5.52
C ILE A 27 0.96 -4.15 -4.37
N MET A 28 0.26 -3.87 -3.28
CA MET A 28 0.25 -4.77 -2.13
C MET A 28 -0.33 -6.12 -2.53
N SER A 29 0.32 -7.20 -2.09
CA SER A 29 -0.30 -8.53 -2.18
C SER A 29 -1.55 -8.58 -1.28
N PRO A 30 -2.50 -9.49 -1.53
CA PRO A 30 -3.68 -9.66 -0.69
C PRO A 30 -3.34 -9.94 0.78
N GLU A 31 -2.24 -10.66 1.01
CA GLU A 31 -1.76 -10.94 2.36
C GLU A 31 -1.14 -9.71 3.03
N LEU A 32 -0.41 -8.88 2.27
CA LEU A 32 0.09 -7.61 2.77
C LEU A 32 -1.04 -6.64 3.07
N LEU A 33 -2.12 -6.63 2.27
CA LEU A 33 -3.35 -5.88 2.53
C LEU A 33 -4.01 -6.32 3.85
N VAL A 34 -4.17 -7.63 4.09
CA VAL A 34 -4.71 -8.16 5.36
C VAL A 34 -3.84 -7.72 6.54
N ASN A 35 -2.53 -7.89 6.44
CA ASN A 35 -1.58 -7.55 7.50
C ASN A 35 -1.59 -6.05 7.81
N CYS A 36 -1.48 -5.20 6.78
CA CYS A 36 -1.47 -3.75 6.96
C CYS A 36 -2.82 -3.22 7.45
N THR A 37 -3.95 -3.77 7.00
CA THR A 37 -5.29 -3.41 7.51
C THR A 37 -5.41 -3.74 9.00
N ALA A 38 -5.06 -4.96 9.40
CA ALA A 38 -5.05 -5.38 10.80
C ALA A 38 -4.14 -4.48 11.66
N SER A 39 -2.94 -4.16 11.17
CA SER A 39 -1.99 -3.30 11.89
C SER A 39 -2.41 -1.84 11.99
N ALA A 40 -3.05 -1.26 10.96
CA ALA A 40 -3.55 0.12 11.01
C ALA A 40 -4.74 0.28 11.95
N MET A 41 -5.65 -0.70 12.00
CA MET A 41 -6.79 -0.70 12.93
C MET A 41 -6.31 -0.66 14.39
N GLU A 42 -5.32 -1.48 14.75
CA GLU A 42 -4.75 -1.48 16.11
C GLU A 42 -3.88 -0.26 16.43
N ALA A 43 -3.17 0.27 15.43
CA ALA A 43 -2.36 1.48 15.60
C ALA A 43 -3.20 2.77 15.66
N GLY A 44 -4.53 2.69 15.55
CA GLY A 44 -5.42 3.84 15.58
C GLY A 44 -5.18 4.82 14.43
N ARG A 45 -4.69 4.32 13.28
CA ARG A 45 -4.45 5.14 12.10
C ARG A 45 -5.80 5.48 11.45
N GLY A 46 -5.90 6.69 10.91
CA GLY A 46 -7.17 7.26 10.43
C GLY A 46 -8.01 6.28 9.61
N ILE A 47 -9.33 6.31 9.85
CA ILE A 47 -10.31 5.34 9.33
C ILE A 47 -10.20 5.15 7.81
N GLU A 48 -9.98 6.24 7.08
CA GLU A 48 -9.83 6.24 5.63
C GLU A 48 -8.67 5.37 5.13
N LEU A 49 -7.59 5.23 5.92
CA LEU A 49 -6.40 4.49 5.53
C LEU A 49 -6.68 2.99 5.44
N TYR A 50 -7.21 2.41 6.52
CA TYR A 50 -7.50 0.98 6.53
C TYR A 50 -8.75 0.65 5.71
N LYS A 51 -9.69 1.60 5.53
CA LYS A 51 -10.82 1.45 4.62
C LYS A 51 -10.35 1.26 3.17
N ALA A 52 -9.41 2.08 2.70
CA ALA A 52 -8.88 1.93 1.35
C ALA A 52 -8.16 0.59 1.13
N TRP A 53 -7.45 0.09 2.14
CA TRP A 53 -6.86 -1.27 2.08
C TRP A 53 -7.89 -2.38 2.08
N PHE A 54 -8.94 -2.22 2.88
CA PHE A 54 -10.06 -3.13 2.90
C PHE A 54 -10.75 -3.17 1.53
N ASP A 55 -11.03 -2.03 0.92
CA ASP A 55 -11.68 -1.93 -0.39
C ASP A 55 -10.82 -2.56 -1.48
N ALA A 56 -9.49 -2.39 -1.43
CA ALA A 56 -8.56 -3.05 -2.34
C ALA A 56 -8.55 -4.59 -2.17
N LEU A 57 -8.64 -5.07 -0.92
CA LEU A 57 -8.75 -6.49 -0.63
C LEU A 57 -10.08 -7.08 -1.12
N ASP A 58 -11.19 -6.36 -0.92
CA ASP A 58 -12.51 -6.78 -1.40
C ASP A 58 -12.56 -6.83 -2.94
N ALA A 59 -11.99 -5.83 -3.61
CA ALA A 59 -11.86 -5.81 -5.06
C ALA A 59 -11.06 -7.01 -5.59
N TYR A 60 -9.93 -7.35 -4.93
CA TYR A 60 -9.19 -8.56 -5.25
C TYR A 60 -10.05 -9.83 -5.07
N ASN A 61 -10.75 -9.94 -3.94
CA ASN A 61 -11.60 -11.10 -3.65
C ASN A 61 -12.80 -11.20 -4.61
N ARG A 62 -13.29 -10.08 -5.15
CA ARG A 62 -14.33 -10.08 -6.19
C ARG A 62 -13.88 -10.78 -7.46
N HIS A 63 -12.62 -10.58 -7.87
CA HIS A 63 -12.06 -11.26 -9.03
C HIS A 63 -11.78 -12.74 -8.77
N GLN A 64 -11.31 -13.08 -7.56
CA GLN A 64 -10.97 -14.47 -7.20
C GLN A 64 -12.18 -15.32 -6.84
N MET A 65 -13.24 -14.70 -6.30
CA MET A 65 -14.42 -15.37 -5.77
C MET A 65 -15.70 -14.75 -6.37
N PRO A 66 -15.89 -14.88 -7.70
CA PRO A 66 -17.02 -14.27 -8.39
C PRO A 66 -18.37 -14.89 -7.99
N ALA A 67 -18.37 -16.13 -7.50
CA ALA A 67 -19.57 -16.87 -7.09
C ALA A 67 -20.16 -16.39 -5.75
N LEU A 68 -19.38 -15.71 -4.92
CA LEU A 68 -19.87 -15.14 -3.67
C LEU A 68 -20.69 -13.87 -3.95
N SER A 69 -21.66 -13.56 -3.10
CA SER A 69 -22.29 -12.24 -3.09
C SER A 69 -21.34 -11.15 -2.56
N ASP A 70 -21.68 -9.89 -2.78
CA ASP A 70 -20.91 -8.77 -2.21
C ASP A 70 -20.82 -8.86 -0.67
N ASN A 71 -21.92 -9.23 -0.02
CA ASN A 71 -21.94 -9.38 1.44
C ASN A 71 -21.06 -10.54 1.92
N GLU A 72 -21.12 -11.69 1.26
CA GLU A 72 -20.27 -12.85 1.63
C GLU A 72 -18.78 -12.56 1.44
N ARG A 73 -18.40 -11.85 0.37
CA ARG A 73 -17.02 -11.39 0.18
C ARG A 73 -16.57 -10.38 1.22
N HIS A 74 -17.44 -9.44 1.56
CA HIS A 74 -17.16 -8.46 2.60
C HIS A 74 -16.90 -9.15 3.95
N VAL A 75 -17.79 -10.06 4.36
CA VAL A 75 -17.64 -10.87 5.58
C VAL A 75 -16.37 -11.73 5.52
N TYR A 76 -16.04 -12.31 4.36
CA TYR A 76 -14.81 -13.06 4.17
C TYR A 76 -13.55 -12.18 4.37
N SER A 77 -13.52 -11.01 3.75
CA SER A 77 -12.41 -10.04 3.87
C SER A 77 -12.21 -9.60 5.32
N LEU A 78 -13.31 -9.27 6.02
CA LEU A 78 -13.28 -8.95 7.46
C LEU A 78 -12.76 -10.13 8.29
N GLY A 79 -13.27 -11.34 8.03
CA GLY A 79 -12.86 -12.54 8.74
C GLY A 79 -11.36 -12.80 8.65
N ARG A 80 -10.73 -12.55 7.49
CA ARG A 80 -9.27 -12.66 7.33
C ARG A 80 -8.50 -11.64 8.15
N ILE A 81 -8.98 -10.39 8.19
CA ILE A 81 -8.36 -9.32 8.98
C ILE A 81 -8.46 -9.62 10.47
N ASP A 82 -9.65 -10.02 10.94
CA ASP A 82 -9.86 -10.37 12.34
C ASP A 82 -9.10 -11.63 12.74
N GLN A 83 -9.03 -12.65 11.88
CA GLN A 83 -8.18 -13.81 12.11
C GLN A 83 -6.73 -13.39 12.33
N ARG A 84 -6.20 -12.46 11.51
CA ARG A 84 -4.84 -11.98 11.66
C ARG A 84 -4.63 -11.21 12.97
N ARG A 85 -5.57 -10.36 13.34
CA ARG A 85 -5.56 -9.66 14.65
C ARG A 85 -5.53 -10.65 15.80
N ASN A 86 -6.40 -11.67 15.77
CA ASN A 86 -6.47 -12.70 16.79
C ASN A 86 -5.19 -13.53 16.89
N LEU A 87 -4.60 -13.92 15.76
CA LEU A 87 -3.32 -14.65 15.75
C LEU A 87 -2.20 -13.86 16.40
N ILE A 88 -2.12 -12.55 16.12
CA ILE A 88 -1.09 -11.70 16.71
C ILE A 88 -1.36 -11.50 18.20
N SER A 89 -2.63 -11.29 18.57
CA SER A 89 -3.05 -11.21 19.96
C SER A 89 -2.71 -12.45 20.78
N ALA A 90 -2.81 -13.64 20.18
CA ALA A 90 -2.45 -14.90 20.83
C ALA A 90 -0.92 -15.12 20.96
N SER A 91 -0.13 -14.57 20.02
CA SER A 91 1.31 -14.82 19.94
C SER A 91 2.20 -13.78 20.65
N ALA A 92 1.67 -12.60 20.96
CA ALA A 92 2.47 -11.47 21.42
C ALA A 92 2.24 -11.15 22.90
N ALA A 93 3.31 -10.87 23.64
CA ALA A 93 3.24 -10.35 25.01
C ALA A 93 2.53 -8.97 25.08
N SER A 94 2.56 -8.21 23.99
CA SER A 94 1.80 -6.97 23.81
C SER A 94 1.35 -6.84 22.35
N PRO A 95 0.12 -7.27 22.03
CA PRO A 95 -0.41 -7.31 20.66
C PRO A 95 -0.40 -5.94 19.97
N THR A 96 -0.79 -4.90 20.72
CA THR A 96 -0.88 -3.54 20.21
C THR A 96 0.50 -2.98 19.83
N SER A 97 1.55 -3.26 20.62
CA SER A 97 2.89 -2.79 20.28
C SER A 97 3.49 -3.56 19.09
N ALA A 98 3.23 -4.87 18.99
CA ALA A 98 3.67 -5.69 17.87
C ALA A 98 3.03 -5.26 16.54
N LEU A 99 1.72 -5.04 16.52
CA LEU A 99 0.99 -4.58 15.32
C LEU A 99 1.38 -3.16 14.93
N ARG A 100 1.59 -2.27 15.90
CA ARG A 100 2.08 -0.91 15.65
C ARG A 100 3.50 -0.92 15.07
N GLY A 101 4.41 -1.70 15.64
CA GLY A 101 5.78 -1.84 15.11
C GLY A 101 5.79 -2.44 13.70
N TYR A 102 4.94 -3.44 13.43
CA TYR A 102 4.77 -3.99 12.09
C TYR A 102 4.29 -2.91 11.10
N TYR A 103 3.28 -2.13 11.47
CA TYR A 103 2.79 -1.02 10.65
C TYR A 103 3.91 -0.03 10.31
N GLU A 104 4.66 0.42 11.32
CA GLU A 104 5.73 1.40 11.15
C GLU A 104 6.83 0.88 10.22
N ALA A 105 7.20 -0.40 10.34
CA ALA A 105 8.25 -1.00 9.54
C ALA A 105 7.82 -1.40 8.12
N ASN A 106 6.55 -1.81 7.92
CA ASN A 106 6.13 -2.50 6.70
C ASN A 106 4.99 -1.81 5.93
N CYS A 107 4.22 -0.93 6.57
CA CYS A 107 2.99 -0.37 6.00
C CYS A 107 3.02 1.15 5.89
N SER A 108 3.91 1.82 6.64
CA SER A 108 4.00 3.28 6.74
C SER A 108 4.47 3.97 5.45
N SER A 109 5.16 3.25 4.57
CA SER A 109 5.74 3.75 3.31
C SER A 109 4.81 3.58 2.10
N TYR A 110 3.69 2.87 2.25
CA TYR A 110 2.81 2.56 1.12
C TYR A 110 1.69 3.58 0.99
N THR A 111 1.51 4.10 -0.23
CA THR A 111 0.33 4.88 -0.62
C THR A 111 -0.45 4.13 -1.69
N PHE A 112 -1.77 4.11 -1.56
CA PHE A 112 -2.67 3.39 -2.46
C PHE A 112 -3.14 4.38 -3.52
N ARG A 113 -3.53 3.89 -4.67
CA ARG A 113 -4.19 4.69 -5.70
C ARG A 113 -5.38 3.91 -6.21
#